data_AF-D8RC75-F1
#
_entry.id   AF-D8RC75-F1
#
_cell.length_a   1.000
_cell.length_b   1.000
_cell.length_c   1.000
_cell.angle_alpha   90.00
_cell.angle_beta   90.00
_cell.angle_gamma   90.00
#
_symmetry.space_group_name_H-M   'P 1'
#
loop_
_entity.id
_entity.type
_entity.pdbx_description
1 polymer ?
#
loop_
_entity_poly.entity_id
_entity_poly.type
_entity_poly.pdbx_seq_one_letter_code
_entity_poly.pdbx_strand_id
1 'polypeptide(L)' 'LPPEASATLFVDGLPIDCTRREAAHIFRPFIGFKEVRVVHKDAKRAVGEKIVLCFVEFADPRCAATALEALQG' A
#
# COMPACT_ATOMS: atom_id res chain seq x y z
N LEU A 1 -16.93 5.69 9.14
CA LEU A 1 -15.69 6.12 8.48
C LEU A 1 -15.64 7.64 8.49
N PRO A 2 -14.45 8.24 8.67
CA PRO A 2 -14.28 9.68 8.53
C PRO A 2 -14.78 10.15 7.14
N PRO A 3 -15.32 11.37 7.02
CA PRO A 3 -15.77 11.90 5.72
C PRO A 3 -14.64 12.00 4.69
N GLU A 4 -13.39 12.06 5.13
CA GLU A 4 -12.16 12.05 4.32
C GLU A 4 -11.59 10.65 4.03
N ALA A 5 -12.32 9.58 4.34
CA ALA A 5 -11.83 8.21 4.10
C ALA A 5 -11.62 7.93 2.61
N SER A 6 -10.41 7.49 2.25
CA SER A 6 -10.04 7.10 0.90
C SER A 6 -10.17 5.58 0.70
N ALA A 7 -10.49 5.17 -0.52
CA ALA A 7 -10.40 3.76 -0.93
C ALA A 7 -8.95 3.33 -1.22
N THR A 8 -8.00 4.26 -1.14
CA THR A 8 -6.58 4.00 -1.40
C THR A 8 -5.78 4.09 -0.12
N LEU A 9 -5.04 3.02 0.20
CA LEU A 9 -4.10 2.98 1.31
C LEU A 9 -2.68 3.28 0.83
N PHE A 10 -1.93 4.01 1.64
CA PHE A 10 -0.48 4.09 1.54
C PHE A 10 0.14 3.04 2.46
N VAL A 11 1.12 2.31 1.94
CA VAL A 11 1.81 1.23 2.66
C VAL A 11 3.28 1.60 2.72
N ASP A 12 3.76 1.78 3.94
CA ASP A 12 5.16 2.04 4.27
C ASP A 12 5.79 0.78 4.90
N GLY A 13 7.12 0.74 5.00
CA GLY A 13 7.85 -0.36 5.64
C GLY A 13 8.08 -1.59 4.75
N LEU A 14 7.89 -1.46 3.43
CA LEU A 14 8.22 -2.53 2.49
C LEU A 14 9.74 -2.60 2.22
N PRO A 15 10.28 -3.81 1.98
CA PRO A 15 11.65 -3.99 1.51
C PRO A 15 11.96 -3.20 0.24
N ILE A 16 13.21 -2.79 0.05
CA ILE A 16 13.63 -1.95 -1.09
C ILE A 16 13.44 -2.64 -2.45
N ASP A 17 13.41 -3.96 -2.43
CA ASP A 17 13.28 -4.86 -3.58
C ASP A 17 11.86 -5.44 -3.69
N CYS A 18 10.92 -4.99 -2.86
CA CYS A 18 9.55 -5.47 -2.87
C CYS A 18 8.93 -5.31 -4.27
N THR A 19 8.41 -6.41 -4.79
CA THR A 19 7.76 -6.43 -6.10
C THR A 19 6.27 -6.14 -5.99
N ARG A 20 5.68 -5.66 -7.08
CA ARG A 20 4.22 -5.52 -7.21
C ARG A 20 3.47 -6.81 -6.87
N ARG A 21 4.01 -7.97 -7.25
CA ARG A 21 3.37 -9.27 -7.03
C ARG A 21 3.35 -9.66 -5.56
N GLU A 22 4.45 -9.45 -4.84
CA GLU A 22 4.53 -9.72 -3.40
C GLU A 22 3.61 -8.81 -2.61
N ALA A 23 3.64 -7.50 -2.91
CA ALA A 23 2.72 -6.55 -2.28
C ALA A 23 1.26 -6.95 -2.55
N ALA A 24 0.91 -7.29 -3.80
CA ALA A 24 -0.44 -7.74 -4.13
C ALA A 24 -0.85 -8.98 -3.33
N HIS A 25 0.04 -9.95 -3.12
CA HIS A 25 -0.28 -11.16 -2.37
C HIS A 25 -0.71 -10.89 -0.92
N ILE A 26 -0.20 -9.83 -0.29
CA ILE A 26 -0.63 -9.41 1.06
C ILE A 26 -2.09 -8.94 1.01
N PHE A 27 -2.47 -8.18 -0.01
CA PHE A 27 -3.79 -7.53 -0.09
C PHE A 27 -4.89 -8.35 -0.78
N ARG A 28 -4.52 -9.36 -1.59
CA ARG A 28 -5.46 -10.23 -2.32
C ARG A 28 -6.52 -10.93 -1.46
N PRO A 29 -6.26 -11.31 -0.19
CA PRO A 29 -7.29 -11.90 0.66
C PRO A 29 -8.38 -10.91 1.09
N PHE A 30 -8.13 -9.60 1.00
CA PHE A 30 -9.10 -8.59 1.45
C PHE A 30 -10.15 -8.31 0.38
N ILE A 31 -11.39 -8.22 0.83
CA ILE A 31 -12.54 -7.91 -0.02
C ILE A 31 -12.33 -6.54 -0.67
N GLY A 32 -12.68 -6.46 -1.96
CA GLY A 32 -12.62 -5.20 -2.69
C GLY A 32 -11.22 -4.79 -3.14
N PHE A 33 -10.17 -5.59 -2.94
CA PHE A 33 -8.85 -5.33 -3.54
C PHE A 33 -8.96 -5.18 -5.07
N LYS A 34 -8.39 -4.10 -5.61
CA LYS A 34 -8.35 -3.85 -7.06
C LYS A 34 -6.94 -3.96 -7.61
N GLU A 35 -6.06 -3.07 -7.19
CA GLU A 35 -4.72 -2.94 -7.73
C GLU A 35 -3.74 -2.49 -6.66
N VAL A 36 -2.47 -2.88 -6.84
CA VAL A 36 -1.36 -2.33 -6.08
C VAL A 36 -0.37 -1.61 -7.01
N ARG A 37 0.10 -0.44 -6.59
CA ARG A 37 1.13 0.33 -7.28
C ARG A 37 2.34 0.46 -6.38
N VAL A 38 3.40 -0.25 -6.76
CA VAL A 38 4.71 -0.16 -6.11
C VAL A 38 5.61 0.74 -6.95
N VAL A 39 6.30 1.67 -6.31
CA VAL A 39 7.13 2.68 -6.95
C VAL A 39 8.48 2.75 -6.25
N HIS A 40 9.51 2.32 -6.94
CA HIS A 40 10.91 2.42 -6.50
C HIS A 40 11.51 3.75 -6.93
N LYS A 41 12.06 4.51 -5.98
CA LYS A 41 12.68 5.82 -6.24
C LYS A 41 13.94 5.98 -5.42
N ASP A 42 14.88 6.77 -5.95
CA ASP A 42 16.00 7.26 -5.16
C ASP A 42 15.49 8.27 -4.13
N ALA A 43 15.93 8.12 -2.88
CA ALA A 43 15.63 9.06 -1.82
C ALA A 43 16.22 10.42 -2.17
N LYS A 44 15.38 11.45 -2.19
CA LYS A 44 15.86 12.83 -2.44
C LYS A 44 16.78 13.35 -1.33
N ARG A 45 16.78 12.72 -0.15
CA ARG A 45 17.44 13.23 1.06
C ARG A 45 18.78 12.56 1.38
N ALA A 46 19.05 11.38 0.85
CA ALA A 46 20.30 10.65 1.08
C ALA A 46 20.79 10.02 -0.22
N VAL A 47 22.01 10.37 -0.63
CA VAL A 47 22.65 9.83 -1.83
C VAL A 47 22.79 8.31 -1.67
N GLY A 48 22.07 7.54 -2.49
CA GLY A 48 22.16 6.08 -2.55
C GLY A 48 21.11 5.31 -1.74
N GLU A 49 20.23 5.99 -1.00
CA GLU A 49 19.12 5.33 -0.32
C GLU A 49 17.95 5.13 -1.28
N LYS A 50 17.38 3.93 -1.34
CA LYS A 50 16.22 3.60 -2.18
C LYS A 50 14.96 3.56 -1.33
N ILE A 51 13.92 4.23 -1.79
CA ILE A 51 12.60 4.24 -1.15
C ILE A 51 11.63 3.46 -2.03
N VAL A 52 10.79 2.66 -1.38
CA VAL A 52 9.66 1.98 -2.01
C VAL A 52 8.39 2.60 -1.48
N LEU A 53 7.58 3.14 -2.40
CA LEU A 53 6.26 3.65 -2.09
C LEU A 53 5.23 2.65 -2.62
N CYS A 54 4.34 2.18 -1.76
CA CYS A 54 3.27 1.29 -2.17
C CYS A 54 1.91 1.91 -1.90
N PHE A 55 1.04 1.83 -2.91
CA PHE A 55 -0.35 2.28 -2.84
C PHE A 55 -1.26 1.14 -3.23
N VAL A 56 -2.30 0.91 -2.43
CA VAL A 56 -3.27 -0.17 -2.65
C VAL A 56 -4.64 0.45 -2.85
N GLU A 57 -5.29 0.16 -3.97
CA GLU A 57 -6.64 0.62 -4.26
C GLU A 57 -7.67 -0.48 -3.93
N PHE A 58 -8.74 -0.06 -3.27
CA PHE A 58 -9.91 -0.88 -2.98
C PHE A 58 -11.17 -0.38 -3.72
N ALA A 59 -12.21 -1.21 -3.70
CA ALA A 59 -13.52 -0.89 -4.25
C ALA A 59 -14.15 0.34 -3.59
N ASP A 60 -14.02 0.43 -2.26
CA ASP A 60 -14.59 1.50 -1.45
C ASP A 60 -13.77 1.73 -0.17
N PRO A 61 -13.98 2.86 0.53
CA PRO A 61 -13.25 3.18 1.75
C PRO A 61 -13.50 2.22 2.93
N ARG A 62 -14.60 1.45 2.95
CA ARG A 62 -14.87 0.46 4.01
C ARG A 62 -13.98 -0.76 3.84
N CYS A 63 -13.86 -1.24 2.60
CA CYS A 63 -12.92 -2.31 2.26
C CYS A 63 -11.48 -1.91 2.61
N ALA A 64 -11.07 -0.68 2.26
CA ALA A 64 -9.76 -0.15 2.62
C ALA A 64 -9.55 -0.08 4.14
N ALA A 65 -10.55 0.42 4.89
CA ALA A 65 -10.46 0.49 6.35
C ALA A 65 -10.32 -0.88 7.00
N THR A 66 -11.05 -1.90 6.54
CA THR A 66 -10.92 -3.27 7.05
C THR A 66 -9.52 -3.84 6.80
N ALA A 67 -8.95 -3.61 5.61
CA ALA A 67 -7.59 -4.03 5.32
C ALA A 67 -6.56 -3.29 6.18
N LEU A 68 -6.76 -1.98 6.40
CA LEU A 68 -5.91 -1.17 7.27
C LEU A 68 -5.95 -1.68 8.71
N GLU A 69 -7.14 -1.90 9.28
CA GLU A 69 -7.30 -2.40 10.66
C GLU A 69 -6.63 -3.77 10.88
N ALA A 70 -6.64 -4.63 9.87
CA ALA A 70 -6.03 -5.96 9.93
C ALA A 70 -4.50 -5.95 9.74
N LEU A 71 -3.95 -4.94 9.08
CA LEU A 71 -2.53 -4.86 8.71
C LEU A 71 -1.74 -3.79 9.46
N GLN A 72 -2.41 -2.83 10.11
CA GLN A 72 -1.76 -1.84 10.96
C GLN A 72 -1.20 -2.54 12.20
N GLY A 73 0.12 -2.51 12.36
CA GLY A 73 0.85 -3.13 13.46
C GLY A 73 2.16 -2.40 13.72
#